data_AF-A0A1E4TLF5-F1
#
_entry.id   AF-A0A1E4TLF5-F1
#
_cell.length_a   1.000
_cell.length_b   1.000
_cell.length_c   1.000
_cell.angle_alpha   90.00
_cell.angle_beta   90.00
_cell.angle_gamma   90.00
#
_symmetry.space_group_name_H-M   'P 1'
#
loop_
_entity.id
_entity.type
_entity.pdbx_description
1 polymer ?
#
loop_
_entity_poly.entity_id
_entity_poly.type
_entity_poly.pdbx_seq_one_letter_code
_entity_poly.pdbx_strand_id
1 'polypeptide(L)'
;LKKKLRDTERILKKQGIPETIKRAAERKLKDFKDQLKEREDRLKNDKMAKKYKMVKFFEQKKTLRKLKTCISQVDGASDQEKAKLHDLADQYKTNLAYIKYYPTGKKYIALY
;
A
#
# COMPACT_ATOMS: atom_id res chain seq x y z
N LEU A 1 14.07 -6.44 18.58
CA LEU A 1 14.85 -5.72 17.55
C LEU A 1 15.55 -4.49 18.12
N LYS A 2 14.83 -3.45 18.58
CA LYS A 2 15.45 -2.23 19.14
C LYS A 2 16.46 -2.50 20.28
N LYS A 3 16.19 -3.43 21.19
CA LYS A 3 17.14 -3.87 22.23
C LYS A 3 18.44 -4.45 21.63
N LYS A 4 18.31 -5.46 20.75
CA LYS A 4 19.45 -6.12 20.06
C LYS A 4 20.32 -5.12 19.26
N LEU A 5 19.68 -4.14 18.63
CA LEU A 5 20.35 -3.06 17.91
C LEU A 5 21.20 -2.20 18.86
N ARG A 6 20.61 -1.71 19.96
CA ARG A 6 21.36 -0.95 20.99
C ARG A 6 22.49 -1.77 21.61
N ASP A 7 22.27 -3.06 21.87
CA ASP A 7 23.29 -3.94 22.44
C ASP A 7 24.47 -4.12 21.45
N THR A 8 24.19 -4.22 20.16
CA THR A 8 25.21 -4.34 19.10
C THR A 8 25.97 -3.03 18.89
N GLU A 9 25.28 -1.88 18.94
CA GLU A 9 25.92 -0.55 18.94
C GLU A 9 26.82 -0.35 20.16
N ARG A 10 26.40 -0.82 21.34
CA ARG A 10 27.23 -0.79 22.56
C ARG A 10 28.48 -1.65 22.41
N ILE A 11 28.36 -2.83 21.79
CA ILE A 11 29.53 -3.67 21.48
C ILE A 11 30.49 -2.89 20.59
N LEU A 12 30.03 -2.30 19.48
CA LEU A 12 30.88 -1.55 18.55
C LEU A 12 31.54 -0.29 19.15
N LYS A 13 31.00 0.25 20.25
CA LYS A 13 31.59 1.39 20.96
C LYS A 13 32.68 1.00 21.97
N LYS A 14 32.86 -0.29 22.28
CA LYS A 14 33.94 -0.72 23.19
C LYS A 14 35.30 -0.52 22.53
N GLN A 15 36.31 -0.16 23.32
CA GLN A 15 37.70 -0.09 22.85
C GLN A 15 38.35 -1.48 22.92
N GLY A 16 39.33 -1.75 22.06
CA GLY A 16 40.12 -3.00 22.09
C GLY A 16 39.42 -4.25 21.52
N ILE A 17 38.40 -4.09 20.68
CA ILE A 17 37.69 -5.22 20.07
C ILE A 17 38.49 -5.75 18.86
N PRO A 18 38.64 -7.07 18.71
CA PRO A 18 39.19 -7.66 17.50
C PRO A 18 38.42 -7.24 16.24
N GLU A 19 39.16 -6.96 15.15
CA GLU A 19 38.60 -6.52 13.87
C GLU A 19 37.58 -7.53 13.28
N THR A 20 37.80 -8.82 13.50
CA THR A 20 36.86 -9.88 13.10
C THR A 20 35.50 -9.76 13.78
N ILE A 21 35.49 -9.48 15.08
CA ILE A 21 34.28 -9.27 15.88
C ILE A 21 33.60 -7.97 15.49
N LYS A 22 34.39 -6.91 15.22
CA LYS A 22 33.87 -5.62 14.75
C LYS A 22 33.11 -5.77 13.43
N ARG A 23 33.71 -6.39 12.41
CA ARG A 23 33.05 -6.65 11.11
C ARG A 23 31.78 -7.49 11.26
N ALA A 24 31.81 -8.52 12.11
CA ALA A 24 30.64 -9.35 12.38
C ALA A 24 29.51 -8.55 13.07
N ALA A 25 29.86 -7.66 14.01
CA ALA A 25 28.90 -6.79 14.69
C ALA A 25 28.33 -5.73 13.74
N GLU A 26 29.11 -5.16 12.83
CA GLU A 26 28.65 -4.22 11.79
C GLU A 26 27.63 -4.87 10.84
N ARG A 27 27.90 -6.10 10.38
CA ARG A 27 26.96 -6.88 9.56
C ARG A 27 25.64 -7.11 10.30
N LYS A 28 25.71 -7.60 11.54
CA LYS A 28 24.52 -7.80 12.39
C LYS A 28 23.76 -6.51 12.63
N LEU A 29 24.47 -5.39 12.82
CA LEU A 29 23.85 -4.09 13.03
C LEU A 29 23.06 -3.66 11.79
N LYS A 30 23.62 -3.85 10.59
CA LYS A 30 22.93 -3.59 9.33
C LYS A 30 21.67 -4.45 9.21
N ASP A 31 21.78 -5.76 9.44
CA ASP A 31 20.65 -6.68 9.37
C ASP A 31 19.52 -6.27 10.34
N PHE A 32 19.85 -5.90 11.58
CA PHE A 32 18.87 -5.45 12.55
C PHE A 32 18.23 -4.10 12.19
N LYS A 33 18.97 -3.20 11.53
CA LYS A 33 18.44 -1.94 11.01
C LYS A 33 17.45 -2.19 9.87
N ASP A 34 17.80 -3.07 8.94
CA ASP A 34 16.95 -3.42 7.79
C ASP A 34 15.65 -4.09 8.26
N GLN A 35 15.75 -5.05 9.19
CA GLN A 35 14.58 -5.70 9.80
C GLN A 35 13.69 -4.71 10.57
N LEU A 36 14.28 -3.71 11.22
CA LEU A 36 13.52 -2.69 11.93
C LEU A 36 12.75 -1.80 10.95
N LYS A 37 13.41 -1.35 9.88
CA LYS A 37 12.80 -0.53 8.83
C LYS A 37 11.63 -1.27 8.18
N GLU A 38 11.84 -2.52 7.79
CA GLU A 38 10.81 -3.35 7.18
C GLU A 38 9.60 -3.55 8.13
N ARG A 39 9.85 -3.71 9.43
CA ARG A 39 8.77 -3.77 10.43
C ARG A 39 8.02 -2.44 10.56
N GLU A 40 8.72 -1.31 10.57
CA GLU A 40 8.09 0.01 10.65
C GLU A 40 7.27 0.32 9.40
N ASP A 41 7.76 -0.05 8.22
CA ASP A 41 7.03 0.06 6.94
C ASP A 41 5.77 -0.81 6.93
N ARG A 42 5.86 -2.08 7.38
CA ARG A 42 4.68 -2.95 7.54
C ARG A 42 3.64 -2.33 8.47
N LEU A 43 4.04 -1.82 9.62
CA LEU A 43 3.12 -1.19 10.58
C LEU A 43 2.45 0.06 10.00
N LYS A 44 3.20 0.87 9.23
CA LYS A 44 2.66 2.03 8.51
C LYS A 44 1.65 1.59 7.47
N ASN A 45 1.96 0.56 6.68
CA ASN A 45 1.07 0.00 5.67
C ASN A 45 -0.22 -0.53 6.29
N ASP A 46 -0.13 -1.29 7.38
CA ASP A 46 -1.29 -1.82 8.11
C ASP A 46 -2.16 -0.71 8.69
N LYS A 47 -1.54 0.33 9.27
CA LYS A 47 -2.26 1.49 9.80
C LYS A 47 -3.03 2.22 8.70
N MET A 48 -2.40 2.45 7.55
CA MET A 48 -3.06 3.11 6.42
C MET A 48 -4.14 2.22 5.80
N ALA A 49 -3.89 0.92 5.66
CA ALA A 49 -4.87 -0.04 5.17
C ALA A 49 -6.11 -0.05 6.06
N LYS A 50 -5.96 -0.12 7.39
CA LYS A 50 -7.08 -0.05 8.34
C LYS A 50 -7.81 1.29 8.27
N LYS A 51 -7.07 2.41 8.21
CA LYS A 51 -7.64 3.76 8.16
C LYS A 51 -8.54 3.98 6.93
N TYR A 52 -8.11 3.52 5.76
CA TYR A 52 -8.84 3.75 4.51
C TYR A 52 -9.66 2.54 4.03
N LYS A 53 -9.66 1.42 4.78
CA LYS A 53 -10.40 0.18 4.42
C LYS A 53 -11.85 0.48 4.07
N MET A 54 -12.55 1.20 4.93
CA MET A 54 -13.98 1.47 4.74
C MET A 54 -14.24 2.49 3.63
N VAL A 55 -13.43 3.55 3.52
CA VAL A 55 -13.55 4.52 2.42
C VAL A 55 -13.40 3.81 1.07
N LYS A 56 -12.33 3.02 0.91
CA LYS A 56 -12.09 2.22 -0.30
C LYS A 56 -13.23 1.22 -0.56
N PHE A 57 -13.75 0.58 0.48
CA PHE A 57 -14.86 -0.37 0.34
C PHE A 57 -16.14 0.31 -0.19
N PHE A 58 -16.52 1.47 0.37
CA PHE A 58 -17.70 2.19 -0.09
C PHE A 58 -17.53 2.73 -1.52
N GLU A 59 -16.36 3.27 -1.86
CA GLU A 59 -16.09 3.71 -3.22
C GLU A 59 -16.04 2.55 -4.22
N GLN A 60 -15.48 1.41 -3.83
CA GLN A 60 -15.49 0.20 -4.65
C GLN A 60 -16.93 -0.25 -4.91
N LYS A 61 -17.77 -0.32 -3.86
CA LYS A 61 -19.19 -0.68 -4.00
C LYS A 61 -19.94 0.32 -4.89
N LYS A 62 -19.69 1.63 -4.72
CA LYS A 62 -20.29 2.70 -5.54
C LYS A 62 -19.89 2.58 -7.01
N THR A 63 -18.60 2.35 -7.28
CA THR A 63 -18.04 2.20 -8.63
C THR A 63 -18.57 0.94 -9.31
N LEU A 64 -18.60 -0.19 -8.61
CA LEU A 64 -19.16 -1.44 -9.12
C LEU A 64 -20.65 -1.31 -9.46
N ARG A 65 -21.44 -0.64 -8.61
CA ARG A 65 -22.85 -0.37 -8.89
C ARG A 65 -23.02 0.45 -10.17
N LYS A 66 -22.27 1.55 -10.30
CA LYS A 66 -22.31 2.42 -11.48
C LYS A 66 -21.89 1.68 -12.75
N LEU A 67 -20.82 0.87 -12.68
CA LEU A 67 -20.39 0.03 -13.78
C LEU A 67 -21.48 -0.96 -14.21
N LYS A 68 -22.12 -1.64 -13.25
CA LYS A 68 -23.23 -2.56 -13.53
C LYS A 68 -24.41 -1.84 -14.18
N THR A 69 -24.76 -0.65 -13.69
CA THR A 69 -25.81 0.18 -14.28
C THR A 69 -25.49 0.56 -15.73
N CYS A 70 -24.26 1.02 -16.01
CA CYS A 70 -23.86 1.34 -17.38
C CYS A 70 -24.02 0.14 -18.31
N ILE A 71 -23.53 -1.05 -17.90
CA ILE A 71 -23.65 -2.28 -18.69
C ILE A 71 -25.13 -2.63 -18.94
N SER A 72 -25.98 -2.58 -17.92
CA SER A 72 -27.40 -2.91 -18.07
C SER A 72 -28.18 -1.93 -18.94
N GLN A 73 -27.71 -0.68 -19.07
CA GLN A 73 -28.38 0.34 -19.88
C GLN A 73 -28.03 0.24 -21.37
N VAL A 74 -26.97 -0.50 -21.73
CA VAL A 74 -26.54 -0.66 -23.14
C VAL A 74 -27.61 -1.37 -23.98
N ASP A 75 -28.30 -2.36 -23.40
CA ASP A 75 -29.25 -3.22 -24.14
C ASP A 75 -30.52 -2.50 -24.62
N GLY A 76 -30.84 -1.33 -24.03
CA GLY A 76 -32.03 -0.53 -24.39
C GLY A 76 -31.72 0.87 -24.95
N ALA A 77 -30.44 1.18 -25.19
CA ALA A 77 -29.99 2.51 -25.57
C ALA A 77 -29.89 2.68 -27.11
N SER A 78 -30.01 3.92 -27.59
CA SER A 78 -29.67 4.27 -28.98
C SER A 78 -28.16 4.16 -29.21
N ASP A 79 -27.71 4.06 -30.47
CA ASP A 79 -26.27 3.86 -30.75
C ASP A 79 -25.37 5.01 -30.25
N GLN A 80 -25.86 6.24 -30.25
CA GLN A 80 -25.16 7.38 -29.64
C GLN A 80 -25.09 7.28 -28.10
N GLU A 81 -26.11 6.74 -27.46
CA GLU A 81 -26.13 6.52 -26.01
C GLU A 81 -25.25 5.33 -25.61
N LYS A 82 -25.21 4.27 -26.42
CA LYS A 82 -24.31 3.13 -26.22
C LYS A 82 -22.86 3.58 -26.18
N ALA A 83 -22.42 4.42 -27.12
CA ALA A 83 -21.06 4.95 -27.13
C ALA A 83 -20.72 5.68 -25.81
N LYS A 84 -21.60 6.56 -25.33
CA LYS A 84 -21.43 7.27 -24.05
C LYS A 84 -21.40 6.31 -22.85
N LEU A 85 -22.24 5.27 -22.85
CA LEU A 85 -22.29 4.26 -21.80
C LEU A 85 -21.02 3.40 -21.76
N HIS A 86 -20.44 3.09 -22.92
CA HIS A 86 -19.15 2.40 -23.03
C HIS A 86 -18.01 3.25 -22.46
N ASP A 87 -17.93 4.52 -22.83
CA ASP A 87 -16.91 5.44 -22.29
C ASP A 87 -17.01 5.56 -20.76
N LEU A 88 -18.24 5.71 -20.23
CA LEU A 88 -18.50 5.72 -18.79
C LEU A 88 -18.08 4.40 -18.12
N ALA A 89 -18.39 3.27 -18.74
CA ALA A 89 -17.99 1.96 -18.22
C ALA A 89 -16.47 1.84 -18.13
N ASP A 90 -15.72 2.31 -19.13
CA ASP A 90 -14.25 2.28 -19.14
C ASP A 90 -13.64 3.22 -18.10
N GLN A 91 -14.24 4.39 -17.87
CA GLN A 91 -13.89 5.26 -16.75
C GLN A 91 -14.12 4.56 -15.41
N TYR A 92 -15.24 3.87 -15.21
CA TYR A 92 -15.51 3.13 -13.98
C TYR A 92 -14.57 1.94 -13.78
N LYS A 93 -14.15 1.25 -14.85
CA LYS A 93 -13.09 0.21 -14.78
C LYS A 93 -11.76 0.81 -14.32
N THR A 94 -11.39 1.97 -14.85
CA THR A 94 -10.18 2.71 -14.45
C THR A 94 -10.24 3.13 -12.99
N ASN A 95 -11.38 3.67 -12.54
CA ASN A 95 -11.62 4.03 -11.15
C ASN A 95 -11.54 2.81 -10.22
N LEU A 96 -12.09 1.67 -10.65
CA LEU A 96 -12.02 0.43 -9.88
C LEU A 96 -10.58 -0.07 -9.75
N ALA A 97 -9.80 0.00 -10.83
CA ALA A 97 -8.38 -0.33 -10.81
C ALA A 97 -7.61 0.60 -9.86
N TYR A 98 -7.87 1.91 -9.90
CA TYR A 98 -7.29 2.86 -8.97
C TYR A 98 -7.58 2.49 -7.51
N ILE A 99 -8.85 2.24 -7.16
CA ILE A 99 -9.23 1.86 -5.78
C ILE A 99 -8.54 0.55 -5.38
N LYS A 100 -8.53 -0.46 -6.26
CA LYS A 100 -7.97 -1.78 -5.94
C LYS A 100 -6.46 -1.76 -5.77
N TYR A 101 -5.75 -1.10 -6.68
CA TYR A 101 -4.29 -1.14 -6.78
C TYR A 101 -3.58 0.06 -6.13
N TYR A 102 -4.33 0.95 -5.45
CA TYR A 102 -3.72 2.08 -4.75
C TYR A 102 -2.64 1.62 -3.75
N PRO A 103 -1.42 2.20 -3.77
CA PRO A 103 -0.33 1.79 -2.90
C PRO A 103 -0.70 1.81 -1.41
N THR A 104 -0.43 0.70 -0.73
CA THR A 104 -0.51 0.63 0.73
C THR A 104 0.60 1.50 1.33
N GLY A 105 0.32 2.18 2.44
CA GLY A 105 1.29 3.08 3.10
C GLY A 105 1.25 4.54 2.66
N LYS A 106 0.52 4.89 1.59
CA LYS A 106 0.24 6.28 1.21
C LYS A 106 -1.14 6.72 1.68
N LYS A 107 -1.33 8.03 1.86
CA LYS A 107 -2.65 8.62 2.10
C LYS A 107 -3.51 8.35 0.86
N TYR A 108 -4.66 7.72 1.06
CA TYR A 108 -5.61 7.49 -0.02
C TYR A 108 -6.28 8.81 -0.44
N ILE A 109 -6.44 9.01 -1.74
CA ILE A 109 -7.16 10.15 -2.32
C ILE A 109 -8.47 9.61 -2.89
N ALA A 110 -9.59 10.04 -2.30
CA ALA A 110 -10.93 9.62 -2.71
C ALA A 110 -11.27 10.20 -4.09
N LEU A 111 -11.99 9.41 -4.89
CA LEU A 111 -12.49 9.80 -6.21
C LEU A 111 -13.88 10.44 -6.14
N TYR A 112 -14.60 10.22 -5.04
CA TYR A 112 -15.97 10.69 -4.83
C TYR A 112 -16.18 11.45 -3.52
#